data_AF-A0A1F5G227-F1
#
_entry.id   AF-A0A1F5G227-F1
#
_cell.length_a   1.000
_cell.length_b   1.000
_cell.length_c   1.000
_cell.angle_alpha   90.00
_cell.angle_beta   90.00
_cell.angle_gamma   90.00
#
_symmetry.space_group_name_H-M   'P 1'
#
loop_
_entity.id
_entity.type
_entity.pdbx_description
1 polymer ?
#
loop_
_entity_poly.entity_id
_entity_poly.type
_entity_poly.pdbx_seq_one_letter_code
_entity_poly.pdbx_strand_id
1 'polypeptide(L)'
;MIFYSIVKIGLKKFFRTPTGIKIVGSLLLSLTVAALQLLPSLELYLSSTRTIYSPQELFKFLLPMDQLITYLAPDFFGNPATRNLILVKGGSYYEGVLFIGIAALILAFFALVAQNKNKIVRFYALATLIGLFFSFDFLFAKLQLLLPIPFLSTTIPNRILFVPTFCLSILTAFGLDYYLKKSDRRLTKLIILLALVYLIIITNLLIIIGFHLPYFKQETSLAIISLRNLVIPIVIFTVTSFLLLSGNQVKTLKSFGVKIIICASLINIFLFSQKYFSFVERKFIFPPTQIFTFINQNQGYHRSLSMTADKLLNNIPLQYRIYYPEGYDPASIESYAQFVSLMRGTQVGPRVRSVAELGSLDPEKFLGRGQNLKLLNLLGIKYLFSEKVNSAIFEKYQF
;
A
#
# COMPACT_ATOMS: atom_id res chain seq x y z
N MET A 1 -3.96 30.74 29.39
CA MET A 1 -4.60 30.37 30.68
C MET A 1 -5.91 29.60 30.52
N ILE A 2 -6.86 30.05 29.68
CA ILE A 2 -8.19 29.39 29.55
C ILE A 2 -8.11 27.93 29.07
N PHE A 3 -7.30 27.63 28.04
CA PHE A 3 -7.10 26.27 27.54
C PHE A 3 -6.53 25.33 28.62
N TYR A 4 -5.53 25.79 29.39
CA TYR A 4 -4.95 25.05 30.50
C TYR A 4 -5.98 24.76 31.60
N SER A 5 -6.82 25.75 31.96
CA SER A 5 -7.87 25.56 32.97
C SER A 5 -8.96 24.59 32.51
N ILE A 6 -9.39 24.65 31.24
CA ILE A 6 -10.37 23.72 30.66
C ILE A 6 -9.82 22.29 30.64
N VAL A 7 -8.57 22.11 30.21
CA VAL A 7 -7.89 20.81 30.20
C VAL A 7 -7.70 20.29 31.62
N LYS A 8 -7.27 21.12 32.58
CA LYS A 8 -7.04 20.72 33.98
C LYS A 8 -8.33 20.34 34.71
N ILE A 9 -9.42 21.09 34.51
CA ILE A 9 -10.73 20.80 35.10
C ILE A 9 -11.35 19.55 34.44
N GLY A 10 -11.25 19.45 33.11
CA GLY A 10 -11.71 18.28 32.34
C GLY A 10 -10.98 17.00 32.74
N LEU A 11 -9.65 17.03 32.84
CA LEU A 11 -8.83 15.89 33.26
C LEU A 11 -9.14 15.49 34.72
N LYS A 12 -9.18 16.44 35.67
CA LYS A 12 -9.53 16.12 37.07
C LYS A 12 -10.90 15.45 37.19
N LYS A 13 -11.90 15.89 36.41
CA LYS A 13 -13.24 15.28 36.40
C LYS A 13 -13.23 13.92 35.72
N PHE A 14 -12.46 13.77 34.64
CA PHE A 14 -12.30 12.51 33.90
C PHE A 14 -11.70 11.40 34.78
N PHE A 15 -10.56 11.65 35.45
CA PHE A 15 -9.88 10.67 36.32
C PHE A 15 -10.67 10.28 37.58
N ARG A 16 -11.68 11.06 37.97
CA ARG A 16 -12.58 10.72 39.09
C ARG A 16 -13.76 9.84 38.71
N THR A 17 -14.01 9.64 37.41
CA THR A 17 -15.06 8.75 36.94
C THR A 17 -14.52 7.33 36.74
N PRO A 18 -15.30 6.28 37.05
CA PRO A 18 -14.89 4.90 36.77
C PRO A 18 -14.61 4.70 35.28
N THR A 19 -15.29 5.45 34.40
CA THR A 19 -15.05 5.44 32.96
C THR A 19 -13.68 5.99 32.58
N GLY A 20 -13.25 7.11 33.17
CA GLY A 20 -11.93 7.67 32.89
C GLY A 20 -10.79 6.78 33.40
N ILE A 21 -10.95 6.17 34.57
CA ILE A 21 -10.01 5.16 35.09
C ILE A 21 -9.94 3.96 34.14
N LYS A 22 -11.10 3.45 33.66
CA LYS A 22 -11.13 2.37 32.66
C LYS A 22 -10.43 2.74 31.37
N ILE A 23 -10.65 3.94 30.83
CA ILE A 23 -10.00 4.40 29.59
C ILE A 23 -8.49 4.48 29.78
N VAL A 24 -8.02 5.09 30.87
CA VAL A 24 -6.59 5.23 31.15
C VAL A 24 -5.96 3.88 31.41
N GLY A 25 -6.61 3.03 32.21
CA GLY A 25 -6.19 1.66 32.46
C GLY A 25 -6.07 0.84 31.18
N SER A 26 -7.07 0.94 30.29
CA SER A 26 -7.03 0.30 28.97
C SER A 26 -5.91 0.86 28.08
N LEU A 27 -5.68 2.18 28.10
CA LEU A 27 -4.59 2.80 27.34
C LEU A 27 -3.22 2.33 27.86
N LEU A 28 -3.00 2.37 29.17
CA LEU A 28 -1.77 1.89 29.80
C LEU A 28 -1.55 0.42 29.51
N LEU A 29 -2.58 -0.42 29.71
CA LEU A 29 -2.50 -1.84 29.38
C LEU A 29 -2.17 -2.06 27.91
N SER A 30 -2.82 -1.32 27.00
CA SER A 30 -2.53 -1.41 25.56
C SER A 30 -1.09 -0.98 25.22
N LEU A 31 -0.57 0.06 25.87
CA LEU A 31 0.81 0.52 25.69
C LEU A 31 1.80 -0.49 26.25
N THR A 32 1.54 -1.08 27.43
CA THR A 32 2.41 -2.09 28.04
C THR A 32 2.46 -3.35 27.19
N VAL A 33 1.31 -3.83 26.71
CA VAL A 33 1.25 -4.99 25.81
C VAL A 33 1.94 -4.67 24.49
N ALA A 34 1.73 -3.46 23.93
CA ALA A 34 2.39 -3.04 22.70
C ALA A 34 3.89 -2.76 22.89
N ALA A 35 4.35 -2.43 24.10
CA ALA A 35 5.75 -2.10 24.38
C ALA A 35 6.71 -3.23 24.01
N LEU A 36 6.27 -4.49 24.14
CA LEU A 36 7.04 -5.68 23.72
C LEU A 36 7.47 -5.60 22.24
N GLN A 37 6.68 -4.95 21.39
CA GLN A 37 7.01 -4.72 19.99
C GLN A 37 7.52 -3.29 19.75
N LEU A 38 6.92 -2.28 20.39
CA LEU A 38 7.23 -0.87 20.15
C LEU A 38 8.66 -0.51 20.58
N LEU A 39 9.15 -1.06 21.70
CA LEU A 39 10.50 -0.75 22.18
C LEU A 39 11.58 -1.29 21.24
N PRO A 40 11.60 -2.60 20.85
CA PRO A 40 12.56 -3.08 19.86
C PRO A 40 12.41 -2.39 18.50
N SER A 41 11.19 -2.06 18.09
CA SER A 41 10.96 -1.34 16.82
C SER A 41 11.53 0.08 16.84
N LEU A 42 11.43 0.77 17.99
CA LEU A 42 12.01 2.10 18.18
C LEU A 42 13.55 2.02 18.20
N GLU A 43 14.11 1.05 18.91
CA GLU A 43 15.57 0.81 18.93
C GLU A 43 16.12 0.53 17.52
N LEU A 44 15.44 -0.36 16.77
CA LEU A 44 15.80 -0.68 15.40
C LEU A 44 15.68 0.56 14.50
N TYR A 45 14.60 1.33 14.63
CA TYR A 45 14.41 2.57 13.87
C TYR A 45 15.54 3.58 14.12
N LEU A 46 15.87 3.82 15.38
CA LEU A 46 16.95 4.75 15.77
C LEU A 46 18.33 4.26 15.31
N SER A 47 18.50 2.95 15.17
CA SER A 47 19.75 2.32 14.68
C SER A 47 19.74 2.05 13.17
N SER A 48 18.68 2.43 12.46
CA SER A 48 18.50 2.11 11.05
C SER A 48 19.10 3.16 10.12
N THR A 49 19.47 2.75 8.91
CA THR A 49 19.92 3.62 7.83
C THR A 49 18.82 4.49 7.24
N ARG A 50 17.62 4.55 7.84
CA ARG A 50 16.45 5.18 7.25
C ARG A 50 16.71 6.67 7.05
N THR A 51 17.15 7.00 5.85
CA THR A 51 17.37 8.37 5.43
C THR A 51 16.03 9.08 5.39
N ILE A 52 15.97 10.26 5.98
CA ILE A 52 14.85 11.17 5.84
C ILE A 52 14.74 11.48 4.34
N TYR A 53 13.72 10.94 3.67
CA TYR A 53 13.36 11.39 2.33
C TYR A 53 13.25 12.89 2.36
N SER A 54 13.80 13.57 1.36
CA SER A 54 13.55 15.01 1.30
C SER A 54 12.04 15.21 1.12
N PRO A 55 11.43 16.24 1.74
CA PRO A 55 10.01 16.52 1.57
C PRO A 55 9.61 16.59 0.09
N GLN A 56 10.51 17.06 -0.79
CA GLN A 56 10.32 17.13 -2.23
C GLN A 56 10.23 15.75 -2.90
N GLU A 57 10.95 14.75 -2.41
CA GLU A 57 10.81 13.35 -2.86
C GLU A 57 9.43 12.80 -2.45
N LEU A 58 8.94 13.13 -1.25
CA LEU A 58 7.63 12.68 -0.76
C LEU A 58 6.45 13.35 -1.47
N PHE A 59 6.60 14.60 -1.93
CA PHE A 59 5.55 15.30 -2.70
C PHE A 59 5.19 14.57 -4.01
N LYS A 60 6.10 13.77 -4.56
CA LYS A 60 5.83 12.99 -5.78
C LYS A 60 4.77 11.91 -5.57
N PHE A 61 4.54 11.49 -4.34
CA PHE A 61 3.57 10.45 -3.98
C PHE A 61 2.20 11.03 -3.57
N LEU A 62 2.05 12.35 -3.51
CA LEU A 62 0.75 12.99 -3.31
C LEU A 62 -0.11 12.83 -4.56
N LEU A 63 -1.34 12.35 -4.37
CA LEU A 63 -2.25 12.07 -5.47
C LEU A 63 -2.81 13.36 -6.11
N PRO A 64 -2.83 13.46 -7.45
CA PRO A 64 -3.57 14.54 -8.11
C PRO A 64 -5.08 14.30 -7.96
N MET A 65 -5.87 15.38 -7.99
CA MET A 65 -7.34 15.30 -7.84
C MET A 65 -8.00 14.39 -8.87
N ASP A 66 -7.40 14.28 -10.06
CA ASP A 66 -7.87 13.43 -11.14
C ASP A 66 -7.98 11.96 -10.70
N GLN A 67 -7.19 11.50 -9.73
CA GLN A 67 -7.27 10.13 -9.20
C GLN A 67 -8.58 9.85 -8.47
N LEU A 68 -9.36 10.86 -8.06
CA LEU A 68 -10.69 10.65 -7.45
C LEU A 68 -11.63 9.87 -8.38
N ILE A 69 -11.45 9.98 -9.70
CA ILE A 69 -12.26 9.23 -10.66
C ILE A 69 -12.09 7.72 -10.52
N THR A 70 -10.96 7.26 -9.94
CA THR A 70 -10.69 5.84 -9.72
C THR A 70 -11.60 5.20 -8.67
N TYR A 71 -12.27 6.00 -7.82
CA TYR A 71 -13.38 5.50 -6.99
C TYR A 71 -14.55 4.99 -7.82
N LEU A 72 -14.82 5.62 -8.97
CA LEU A 72 -15.88 5.23 -9.90
C LEU A 72 -15.38 4.17 -10.89
N ALA A 73 -14.17 4.35 -11.42
CA ALA A 73 -13.60 3.48 -12.43
C ALA A 73 -12.11 3.22 -12.15
N PRO A 74 -11.75 2.06 -11.57
CA PRO A 74 -10.38 1.81 -11.08
C PRO A 74 -9.32 1.93 -12.18
N ASP A 75 -9.62 1.42 -13.37
CA ASP A 75 -8.75 1.46 -14.54
C ASP A 75 -9.02 2.67 -15.43
N PHE A 76 -9.60 3.77 -14.93
CA PHE A 76 -9.92 4.93 -15.77
C PHE A 76 -8.71 5.42 -16.56
N PHE A 77 -7.54 5.47 -15.92
CA PHE A 77 -6.27 5.84 -16.56
C PHE A 77 -5.55 4.65 -17.20
N GLY A 78 -6.23 3.54 -17.49
CA GLY A 78 -5.61 2.33 -18.01
C GLY A 78 -5.02 1.42 -16.93
N ASN A 79 -4.34 0.36 -17.37
CA ASN A 79 -3.80 -0.67 -16.49
C ASN A 79 -2.44 -1.17 -17.03
N PRO A 80 -1.41 -1.34 -16.17
CA PRO A 80 -0.09 -1.79 -16.61
C PRO A 80 -0.12 -3.19 -17.24
N ALA A 81 -1.01 -4.08 -16.80
CA ALA A 81 -1.14 -5.42 -17.38
C ALA A 81 -1.59 -5.40 -18.85
N THR A 82 -2.31 -4.35 -19.25
CA THR A 82 -2.75 -4.13 -20.64
C THR A 82 -1.86 -3.13 -21.39
N ARG A 83 -0.70 -2.74 -20.83
CA ARG A 83 0.29 -1.84 -21.41
C ARG A 83 -0.28 -0.51 -21.93
N ASN A 84 -1.31 -0.01 -21.27
CA ASN A 84 -2.05 1.19 -21.68
C ASN A 84 -2.25 2.18 -20.52
N LEU A 85 -1.35 2.14 -19.53
CA LEU A 85 -1.39 2.98 -18.35
C LEU A 85 -0.99 4.42 -18.68
N ILE A 86 -1.84 5.36 -18.31
CA ILE A 86 -1.69 6.80 -18.47
C ILE A 86 -1.25 7.37 -17.12
N LEU A 87 0.01 7.76 -17.01
CA LEU A 87 0.54 8.36 -15.79
C LEU A 87 0.22 9.86 -15.77
N VAL A 88 -0.75 10.26 -14.94
CA VAL A 88 -1.12 11.67 -14.75
C VAL A 88 -0.10 12.41 -13.87
N LYS A 89 0.44 11.74 -12.84
CA LYS A 89 1.50 12.23 -11.95
C LYS A 89 2.22 11.06 -11.28
N GLY A 90 3.46 11.28 -10.86
CA GLY A 90 4.36 10.29 -10.26
C GLY A 90 3.71 9.37 -9.22
N GLY A 91 4.22 8.13 -9.15
CA GLY A 91 3.65 7.03 -8.38
C GLY A 91 3.36 5.82 -9.27
N SER A 92 3.23 4.65 -8.66
CA SER A 92 2.87 3.43 -9.39
C SER A 92 1.35 3.29 -9.50
N TYR A 93 0.86 2.51 -10.48
CA TYR A 93 -0.58 2.22 -10.64
C TYR A 93 -1.26 1.85 -9.31
N TYR A 94 -0.66 0.93 -8.54
CA TYR A 94 -1.21 0.45 -7.27
C TYR A 94 -1.22 1.48 -6.13
N GLU A 95 -0.48 2.58 -6.29
CA GLU A 95 -0.43 3.66 -5.29
C GLU A 95 -1.51 4.71 -5.51
N GLY A 96 -2.11 4.77 -6.71
CA GLY A 96 -3.10 5.77 -7.11
C GLY A 96 -4.54 5.27 -7.21
N VAL A 97 -4.77 3.96 -7.24
CA VAL A 97 -6.13 3.40 -7.38
C VAL A 97 -6.87 3.40 -6.04
N LEU A 98 -7.98 4.14 -5.98
CA LEU A 98 -8.79 4.35 -4.77
C LEU A 98 -10.01 3.44 -4.66
N PHE A 99 -10.13 2.47 -5.55
CA PHE A 99 -11.38 1.74 -5.75
C PHE A 99 -11.79 0.84 -4.57
N ILE A 100 -13.01 1.02 -4.09
CA ILE A 100 -13.62 0.22 -3.00
C ILE A 100 -14.80 -0.65 -3.46
N GLY A 101 -15.14 -0.61 -4.75
CA GLY A 101 -16.35 -1.21 -5.29
C GLY A 101 -17.50 -0.22 -5.42
N ILE A 102 -18.18 -0.25 -6.58
CA ILE A 102 -19.24 0.73 -6.92
C ILE A 102 -20.46 0.57 -6.01
N ALA A 103 -20.85 -0.67 -5.70
CA ALA A 103 -21.95 -0.91 -4.78
C ALA A 103 -21.63 -0.42 -3.36
N ALA A 104 -20.39 -0.65 -2.90
CA ALA A 104 -19.92 -0.15 -1.62
C ALA A 104 -19.96 1.38 -1.58
N LEU A 105 -19.53 2.03 -2.68
CA LEU A 105 -19.55 3.49 -2.82
C LEU A 105 -20.97 4.07 -2.77
N ILE A 106 -21.94 3.49 -3.50
CA ILE A 106 -23.36 3.91 -3.45
C ILE A 106 -23.88 3.82 -2.02
N LEU A 107 -23.67 2.69 -1.35
CA LEU A 107 -24.15 2.46 0.01
C LEU A 107 -23.45 3.36 1.04
N ALA A 108 -22.15 3.61 0.89
CA ALA A 108 -21.40 4.53 1.77
C ALA A 108 -21.96 5.96 1.67
N PHE A 109 -22.14 6.49 0.45
CA PHE A 109 -22.77 7.80 0.27
C PHE A 109 -24.22 7.82 0.73
N PHE A 110 -24.95 6.72 0.55
CA PHE A 110 -26.31 6.61 1.06
C PHE A 110 -26.35 6.73 2.59
N ALA A 111 -25.41 6.12 3.31
CA ALA A 111 -25.27 6.29 4.75
C ALA A 111 -25.09 7.76 5.13
N LEU A 112 -24.26 8.50 4.40
CA LEU A 112 -24.00 9.91 4.65
C LEU A 112 -25.25 10.78 4.48
N VAL A 113 -26.03 10.55 3.42
CA VAL A 113 -27.23 11.37 3.12
C VAL A 113 -28.42 10.95 3.98
N ALA A 114 -28.60 9.65 4.23
CA ALA A 114 -29.73 9.13 4.99
C ALA A 114 -29.57 9.30 6.50
N GLN A 115 -28.33 9.13 7.00
CA GLN A 115 -28.01 9.13 8.43
C GLN A 115 -27.08 10.29 8.81
N ASN A 116 -27.20 11.44 8.13
CA ASN A 116 -26.37 12.62 8.38
C ASN A 116 -26.44 13.18 9.81
N LYS A 117 -27.38 12.74 10.66
CA LYS A 117 -27.47 13.11 12.09
C LYS A 117 -26.78 12.13 13.03
N ASN A 118 -26.42 10.93 12.56
CA ASN A 118 -25.75 9.92 13.36
C ASN A 118 -24.29 10.33 13.62
N LYS A 119 -23.93 10.47 14.90
CA LYS A 119 -22.58 10.89 15.32
C LYS A 119 -21.49 9.93 14.84
N ILE A 120 -21.78 8.63 14.80
CA ILE A 120 -20.83 7.60 14.35
C ILE A 120 -20.59 7.70 12.84
N VAL A 121 -21.66 7.87 12.05
CA VAL A 121 -21.56 8.09 10.59
C VAL A 121 -20.76 9.35 10.30
N ARG A 122 -21.01 10.46 11.01
CA ARG A 122 -20.22 11.70 10.86
C ARG A 122 -18.76 11.51 11.23
N PHE A 123 -18.47 10.76 12.29
CA PHE A 123 -17.09 10.47 12.70
C PHE A 123 -16.32 9.76 11.59
N TYR A 124 -16.87 8.68 11.02
CA TYR A 124 -16.23 7.96 9.92
C TYR A 124 -16.20 8.78 8.62
N ALA A 125 -17.19 9.62 8.36
CA ALA A 125 -17.16 10.56 7.25
C ALA A 125 -16.00 11.56 7.37
N LEU A 126 -15.84 12.16 8.55
CA LEU A 126 -14.77 13.10 8.85
C LEU A 126 -13.40 12.41 8.78
N ALA A 127 -13.27 11.21 9.33
CA ALA A 127 -12.03 10.42 9.25
C ALA A 127 -11.66 10.08 7.78
N THR A 128 -12.66 9.75 6.95
CA THR A 128 -12.47 9.56 5.50
C THR A 128 -11.94 10.83 4.85
N LEU A 129 -12.59 11.97 5.11
CA LEU A 129 -12.17 13.26 4.55
C LEU A 129 -10.76 13.65 4.98
N ILE A 130 -10.42 13.48 6.26
CA ILE A 130 -9.07 13.75 6.78
C ILE A 130 -8.03 12.85 6.11
N GLY A 131 -8.30 11.55 6.00
CA GLY A 131 -7.39 10.60 5.34
C GLY A 131 -7.15 10.94 3.87
N LEU A 132 -8.20 11.29 3.13
CA LEU A 132 -8.07 11.76 1.75
C LEU A 132 -7.31 13.07 1.68
N PHE A 133 -7.62 14.03 2.56
CA PHE A 133 -6.96 15.33 2.57
C PHE A 133 -5.44 15.23 2.75
N PHE A 134 -4.95 14.27 3.51
CA PHE A 134 -3.51 14.00 3.67
C PHE A 134 -2.88 13.17 2.54
N SER A 135 -3.69 12.54 1.68
CA SER A 135 -3.20 11.73 0.55
C SER A 135 -3.04 12.53 -0.74
N PHE A 136 -3.83 13.58 -0.91
CA PHE A 136 -3.89 14.36 -2.13
C PHE A 136 -2.96 15.58 -2.12
N ASP A 137 -2.64 16.09 -3.31
CA ASP A 137 -1.71 17.20 -3.56
C ASP A 137 -2.24 18.59 -3.12
N PHE A 138 -2.74 18.69 -1.89
CA PHE A 138 -3.18 19.93 -1.25
C PHE A 138 -2.02 20.65 -0.55
N LEU A 139 -2.15 21.97 -0.38
CA LEU A 139 -1.18 22.80 0.34
C LEU A 139 -0.93 22.27 1.76
N PHE A 140 -1.98 21.91 2.50
CA PHE A 140 -1.86 21.41 3.86
C PHE A 140 -1.18 20.05 3.96
N ALA A 141 -1.38 19.15 2.98
CA ALA A 141 -0.67 17.88 2.92
C ALA A 141 0.84 18.11 2.72
N LYS A 142 1.22 19.09 1.88
CA LYS A 142 2.62 19.51 1.72
C LYS A 142 3.19 20.12 3.00
N LEU A 143 2.42 20.98 3.68
CA LEU A 143 2.83 21.58 4.95
C LEU A 143 3.11 20.51 6.01
N GLN A 144 2.27 19.48 6.13
CA GLN A 144 2.54 18.36 7.03
C GLN A 144 3.87 17.66 6.74
N LEU A 145 4.16 17.40 5.46
CA LEU A 145 5.40 16.74 5.03
C LEU A 145 6.64 17.64 5.21
N LEU A 146 6.46 18.96 5.29
CA LEU A 146 7.53 19.92 5.63
C LEU A 146 7.77 20.01 7.13
N LEU A 147 6.77 19.71 7.97
CA LEU A 147 6.94 19.72 9.42
C LEU A 147 7.82 18.52 9.83
N PRO A 148 8.86 18.70 10.65
CA PRO A 148 9.74 17.63 11.11
C PRO A 148 9.07 16.79 12.21
N ILE A 149 7.82 16.35 11.98
CA ILE A 149 7.10 15.46 12.89
C ILE A 149 7.52 14.03 12.56
N PRO A 150 8.20 13.32 13.48
CA PRO A 150 8.62 11.94 13.25
C PRO A 150 7.44 11.07 12.75
N PHE A 151 7.75 10.11 11.88
CA PHE A 151 6.81 9.19 11.22
C PHE A 151 5.86 9.81 10.18
N LEU A 152 5.32 11.01 10.43
CA LEU A 152 4.38 11.67 9.54
C LEU A 152 5.06 12.32 8.33
N SER A 153 6.29 12.84 8.49
CA SER A 153 7.05 13.48 7.41
C SER A 153 8.11 12.58 6.77
N THR A 154 8.15 11.29 7.12
CA THR A 154 9.12 10.31 6.59
C THR A 154 8.47 9.12 5.88
N THR A 155 7.14 9.16 5.71
CA THR A 155 6.35 8.08 5.12
C THR A 155 5.69 8.55 3.83
N ILE A 156 5.54 7.63 2.88
CA ILE A 156 4.83 7.87 1.62
C ILE A 156 3.37 8.26 1.94
N PRO A 157 2.90 9.46 1.56
CA PRO A 157 1.61 10.01 2.01
C PRO A 157 0.40 9.18 1.55
N ASN A 158 0.40 8.66 0.32
CA ASN A 158 -0.70 7.84 -0.18
C ASN A 158 -0.94 6.55 0.62
N ARG A 159 0.00 6.13 1.48
CA ARG A 159 -0.19 4.95 2.33
C ARG A 159 -1.30 5.16 3.35
N ILE A 160 -1.64 6.40 3.73
CA ILE A 160 -2.77 6.66 4.63
C ILE A 160 -4.13 6.26 4.04
N LEU A 161 -4.22 5.98 2.72
CA LEU A 161 -5.46 5.59 2.03
C LEU A 161 -6.12 4.32 2.57
N PHE A 162 -5.41 3.48 3.36
CA PHE A 162 -6.08 2.40 4.09
C PHE A 162 -7.14 2.92 5.09
N VAL A 163 -6.92 4.11 5.67
CA VAL A 163 -7.84 4.74 6.63
C VAL A 163 -9.18 5.12 5.98
N PRO A 164 -9.23 5.93 4.90
CA PRO A 164 -10.50 6.23 4.23
C PRO A 164 -11.14 4.98 3.66
N THR A 165 -10.39 4.00 3.15
CA THR A 165 -10.96 2.72 2.68
C THR A 165 -11.65 1.94 3.81
N PHE A 166 -11.03 1.85 4.97
CA PHE A 166 -11.63 1.25 6.16
C PHE A 166 -12.89 2.01 6.61
N CYS A 167 -12.82 3.34 6.69
CA CYS A 167 -13.95 4.18 7.09
C CYS A 167 -15.12 4.07 6.11
N LEU A 168 -14.85 4.06 4.80
CA LEU A 168 -15.86 3.86 3.75
C LEU A 168 -16.49 2.47 3.85
N SER A 169 -15.73 1.42 4.17
CA SER A 169 -16.27 0.07 4.39
C SER A 169 -17.28 0.04 5.55
N ILE A 170 -17.00 0.78 6.64
CA ILE A 170 -17.94 0.93 7.76
C ILE A 170 -19.17 1.74 7.33
N LEU A 171 -18.98 2.83 6.58
CA LEU A 171 -20.09 3.62 6.04
C LEU A 171 -20.97 2.79 5.10
N THR A 172 -20.39 1.92 4.27
CA THR A 172 -21.11 0.95 3.44
C THR A 172 -22.01 0.05 4.31
N ALA A 173 -21.48 -0.48 5.42
CA ALA A 173 -22.27 -1.30 6.34
C ALA A 173 -23.43 -0.52 6.97
N PHE A 174 -23.20 0.73 7.41
CA PHE A 174 -24.27 1.61 7.89
C PHE A 174 -25.32 1.90 6.81
N GLY A 175 -24.89 2.10 5.57
CA GLY A 175 -25.77 2.34 4.43
C GLY A 175 -26.63 1.13 4.12
N LEU A 176 -26.03 -0.06 4.16
CA LEU A 176 -26.73 -1.33 3.96
C LEU A 176 -27.73 -1.62 5.08
N ASP A 177 -27.33 -1.44 6.34
CA ASP A 177 -28.21 -1.65 7.49
C ASP A 177 -29.43 -0.71 7.44
N TYR A 178 -29.22 0.57 7.14
CA TYR A 178 -30.31 1.52 6.97
C TYR A 178 -31.19 1.17 5.78
N TYR A 179 -30.58 0.79 4.65
CA TYR A 179 -31.31 0.34 3.47
C TYR A 179 -32.22 -0.82 3.81
N LEU A 180 -31.72 -1.89 4.46
CA LEU A 180 -32.54 -3.06 4.83
C LEU A 180 -33.74 -2.67 5.69
N LYS A 181 -33.55 -1.77 6.66
CA LYS A 181 -34.59 -1.34 7.61
C LYS A 181 -35.65 -0.41 7.01
N LYS A 182 -35.28 0.48 6.07
CA LYS A 182 -36.18 1.54 5.58
C LYS A 182 -36.06 1.76 4.08
N SER A 183 -37.19 1.95 3.39
CA SER A 183 -37.19 2.47 2.02
C SER A 183 -37.11 4.01 2.09
N ASP A 184 -36.10 4.61 1.45
CA ASP A 184 -35.85 6.06 1.49
C ASP A 184 -35.60 6.62 0.08
N ARG A 185 -36.38 7.65 -0.30
CA ARG A 185 -36.27 8.32 -1.62
C ARG A 185 -34.92 9.00 -1.83
N ARG A 186 -34.17 9.27 -0.77
CA ARG A 186 -32.80 9.80 -0.86
C ARG A 186 -31.86 8.86 -1.62
N LEU A 187 -32.11 7.55 -1.58
CA LEU A 187 -31.34 6.58 -2.37
C LEU A 187 -31.52 6.84 -3.88
N THR A 188 -32.75 7.03 -4.32
CA THR A 188 -33.06 7.33 -5.73
C THR A 188 -32.40 8.64 -6.17
N LYS A 189 -32.48 9.70 -5.34
CA LYS A 189 -31.81 10.97 -5.62
C LYS A 189 -30.29 10.82 -5.74
N LEU A 190 -29.68 10.02 -4.87
CA LEU A 190 -28.25 9.72 -4.91
C LEU A 190 -27.86 8.93 -6.18
N ILE A 191 -28.63 7.92 -6.55
CA ILE A 191 -28.39 7.15 -7.78
C ILE A 191 -28.49 8.06 -9.00
N ILE A 192 -29.50 8.93 -9.07
CA ILE A 192 -29.62 9.92 -10.16
C ILE A 192 -28.41 10.84 -10.20
N LEU A 193 -27.96 11.35 -9.03
CA LEU A 193 -26.76 12.19 -8.95
C LEU A 193 -25.51 11.47 -9.49
N LEU A 194 -25.28 10.21 -9.08
CA LEU A 194 -24.14 9.42 -9.56
C LEU A 194 -24.27 9.09 -11.06
N ALA A 195 -25.47 8.84 -11.55
CA ALA A 195 -25.72 8.64 -12.99
C ALA A 195 -25.39 9.91 -13.79
N LEU A 196 -25.75 11.09 -13.28
CA LEU A 196 -25.37 12.38 -13.88
C LEU A 196 -23.85 12.57 -13.88
N VAL A 197 -23.15 12.17 -12.82
CA VAL A 197 -21.68 12.20 -12.79
C VAL A 197 -21.08 11.31 -13.88
N TYR A 198 -21.56 10.07 -14.03
CA TYR A 198 -21.14 9.20 -15.15
C TYR A 198 -21.43 9.85 -16.51
N LEU A 199 -22.62 10.43 -16.68
CA LEU A 199 -23.00 11.11 -17.92
C LEU A 199 -22.04 12.26 -18.24
N ILE A 200 -21.70 13.10 -17.26
CA ILE A 200 -20.76 14.21 -17.43
C ILE A 200 -19.36 13.71 -17.82
N ILE A 201 -18.88 12.62 -17.19
CA ILE A 201 -17.58 12.03 -17.53
C ILE A 201 -17.60 11.53 -18.97
N ILE A 202 -18.64 10.80 -19.37
CA ILE A 202 -18.77 10.25 -20.73
C ILE A 202 -18.86 11.36 -21.76
N THR A 203 -19.71 12.38 -21.53
CA THR A 203 -19.85 13.50 -22.47
C THR A 203 -18.55 14.28 -22.60
N ASN A 204 -17.82 14.50 -21.51
CA ASN A 204 -16.50 15.13 -21.55
C ASN A 204 -15.50 14.32 -22.39
N LEU A 205 -15.44 13.00 -22.21
CA LEU A 205 -14.58 12.12 -23.02
C LEU A 205 -14.99 12.13 -24.51
N LEU A 206 -16.28 12.11 -24.81
CA LEU A 206 -16.78 12.17 -26.19
C LEU A 206 -16.46 13.51 -26.87
N ILE A 207 -16.55 14.62 -26.14
CA ILE A 207 -16.13 15.94 -26.63
C ILE A 207 -14.63 15.94 -26.92
N ILE A 208 -13.80 15.41 -26.01
CA ILE A 208 -12.35 15.34 -26.22
C ILE A 208 -12.02 14.53 -27.47
N ILE A 209 -12.66 13.37 -27.65
CA ILE A 209 -12.47 12.49 -28.81
C ILE A 209 -12.96 13.17 -30.10
N GLY A 210 -14.17 13.74 -30.10
CA GLY A 210 -14.81 14.31 -31.29
C GLY A 210 -14.14 15.60 -31.80
N PHE A 211 -13.57 16.40 -30.90
CA PHE A 211 -12.88 17.65 -31.23
C PHE A 211 -11.35 17.53 -31.25
N HIS A 212 -10.79 16.33 -31.13
CA HIS A 212 -9.33 16.10 -31.07
C HIS A 212 -8.60 16.96 -30.03
N LEU A 213 -9.23 17.16 -28.87
CA LEU A 213 -8.65 17.96 -27.79
C LEU A 213 -7.54 17.19 -27.07
N PRO A 214 -6.54 17.87 -26.49
CA PRO A 214 -5.49 17.22 -25.71
C PRO A 214 -6.07 16.58 -24.44
N TYR A 215 -5.71 15.32 -24.18
CA TYR A 215 -6.12 14.57 -22.98
C TYR A 215 -4.98 14.52 -21.97
N PHE A 216 -5.08 15.24 -20.86
CA PHE A 216 -3.98 15.37 -19.86
C PHE A 216 -2.62 15.77 -20.47
N LYS A 217 -2.64 16.70 -21.43
CA LYS A 217 -1.46 17.13 -22.23
C LYS A 217 -0.83 16.03 -23.07
N GLN A 218 -1.55 14.93 -23.31
CA GLN A 218 -1.15 13.81 -24.15
C GLN A 218 -2.13 13.67 -25.33
N GLU A 219 -1.88 12.68 -26.18
CA GLU A 219 -2.68 12.39 -27.37
C GLU A 219 -4.15 12.09 -27.04
N THR A 220 -5.06 12.55 -27.90
CA THR A 220 -6.51 12.29 -27.80
C THR A 220 -6.85 10.80 -27.82
N SER A 221 -6.03 9.99 -28.49
CA SER A 221 -6.20 8.52 -28.59
C SER A 221 -6.33 7.85 -27.21
N LEU A 222 -5.71 8.43 -26.18
CA LEU A 222 -5.75 7.92 -24.82
C LEU A 222 -7.12 8.09 -24.14
N ALA A 223 -7.93 9.06 -24.54
CA ALA A 223 -9.29 9.23 -24.01
C ALA A 223 -10.21 8.03 -24.35
N ILE A 224 -9.92 7.33 -25.45
CA ILE A 224 -10.63 6.11 -25.86
C ILE A 224 -10.40 4.99 -24.83
N ILE A 225 -9.20 4.90 -24.25
CA ILE A 225 -8.89 3.92 -23.21
C ILE A 225 -9.78 4.16 -21.99
N SER A 226 -9.88 5.42 -21.54
CA SER A 226 -10.69 5.81 -20.40
C SER A 226 -12.17 5.52 -20.64
N LEU A 227 -12.68 5.87 -21.84
CA LEU A 227 -14.07 5.59 -22.22
C LEU A 227 -14.38 4.09 -22.21
N ARG A 228 -13.50 3.26 -22.79
CA ARG A 228 -13.65 1.80 -22.78
C ARG A 228 -13.63 1.23 -21.37
N ASN A 229 -12.77 1.76 -20.50
CA ASN A 229 -12.62 1.27 -19.13
C ASN A 229 -13.79 1.69 -18.21
N LEU A 230 -14.70 2.57 -18.66
CA LEU A 230 -15.96 2.88 -17.95
C LEU A 230 -17.04 1.81 -18.13
N VAL A 231 -16.94 0.92 -19.12
CA VAL A 231 -18.00 -0.07 -19.43
C VAL A 231 -18.33 -0.97 -18.23
N ILE A 232 -17.33 -1.63 -17.65
CA ILE A 232 -17.53 -2.51 -16.49
C ILE A 232 -18.11 -1.72 -15.30
N PRO A 233 -17.55 -0.56 -14.91
CA PRO A 233 -18.14 0.29 -13.89
C PRO A 233 -19.62 0.64 -14.11
N ILE A 234 -19.99 1.05 -15.32
CA ILE A 234 -21.37 1.47 -15.65
C ILE A 234 -22.32 0.28 -15.57
N VAL A 235 -21.90 -0.91 -16.03
CA VAL A 235 -22.71 -2.13 -15.92
C VAL A 235 -22.98 -2.46 -14.47
N ILE A 236 -21.94 -2.45 -13.62
CA ILE A 236 -22.08 -2.75 -12.19
C ILE A 236 -22.92 -1.68 -11.49
N PHE A 237 -22.72 -0.40 -11.81
CA PHE A 237 -23.52 0.70 -11.31
C PHE A 237 -25.01 0.51 -11.67
N THR A 238 -25.30 0.19 -12.92
CA THR A 238 -26.67 -0.01 -13.42
C THR A 238 -27.34 -1.20 -12.75
N VAL A 239 -26.67 -2.35 -12.70
CA VAL A 239 -27.19 -3.57 -12.05
C VAL A 239 -27.42 -3.33 -10.56
N THR A 240 -26.45 -2.73 -9.87
CA THR A 240 -26.58 -2.43 -8.44
C THR A 240 -27.72 -1.46 -8.18
N SER A 241 -27.83 -0.40 -8.98
CA SER A 241 -28.90 0.60 -8.87
C SER A 241 -30.27 -0.03 -9.11
N PHE A 242 -30.41 -0.89 -10.12
CA PHE A 242 -31.63 -1.63 -10.40
C PHE A 242 -32.04 -2.52 -9.22
N LEU A 243 -31.11 -3.30 -8.66
CA LEU A 243 -31.38 -4.17 -7.51
C LEU A 243 -31.77 -3.37 -6.25
N LEU A 244 -31.08 -2.25 -6.00
CA LEU A 244 -31.40 -1.38 -4.85
C LEU A 244 -32.77 -0.70 -5.00
N LEU A 245 -33.12 -0.23 -6.20
CA LEU A 245 -34.39 0.45 -6.47
C LEU A 245 -35.58 -0.54 -6.48
N SER A 246 -35.43 -1.70 -7.09
CA SER A 246 -36.45 -2.76 -7.08
C SER A 246 -36.69 -3.30 -5.66
N GLY A 247 -35.62 -3.49 -4.88
CA GLY A 247 -35.72 -3.89 -3.48
C GLY A 247 -36.39 -2.84 -2.57
N ASN A 248 -36.42 -1.56 -2.96
CA ASN A 248 -37.19 -0.54 -2.25
C ASN A 248 -38.71 -0.69 -2.45
N GLN A 249 -39.14 -1.28 -3.57
CA GLN A 249 -40.54 -1.51 -3.91
C GLN A 249 -41.04 -2.86 -3.39
N VAL A 250 -40.20 -3.90 -3.42
CA VAL A 250 -40.58 -5.28 -3.06
C VAL A 250 -39.65 -5.86 -1.99
N LYS A 251 -40.19 -6.19 -0.80
CA LYS A 251 -39.40 -6.65 0.36
C LYS A 251 -38.63 -7.96 0.11
N THR A 252 -39.21 -8.92 -0.61
CA THR A 252 -38.54 -10.19 -0.95
C THR A 252 -37.34 -9.97 -1.88
N LEU A 253 -37.49 -9.11 -2.90
CA LEU A 253 -36.39 -8.70 -3.77
C LEU A 253 -35.30 -7.94 -3.01
N LYS A 254 -35.64 -7.27 -1.91
CA LYS A 254 -34.67 -6.52 -1.09
C LYS A 254 -33.60 -7.41 -0.48
N SER A 255 -34.00 -8.46 0.24
CA SER A 255 -33.05 -9.35 0.90
C SER A 255 -32.25 -10.17 -0.11
N PHE A 256 -32.92 -10.66 -1.16
CA PHE A 256 -32.26 -11.41 -2.23
C PHE A 256 -31.31 -10.54 -3.06
N GLY A 257 -31.74 -9.34 -3.45
CA GLY A 257 -30.95 -8.36 -4.18
C GLY A 257 -29.70 -7.94 -3.42
N VAL A 258 -29.78 -7.78 -2.09
CA VAL A 258 -28.60 -7.50 -1.26
C VAL A 258 -27.58 -8.63 -1.32
N LYS A 259 -28.00 -9.91 -1.26
CA LYS A 259 -27.09 -11.05 -1.40
C LYS A 259 -26.38 -11.03 -2.75
N ILE A 260 -27.14 -10.77 -3.83
CA ILE A 260 -26.57 -10.62 -5.18
C ILE A 260 -25.57 -9.47 -5.22
N ILE A 261 -25.89 -8.30 -4.65
CA ILE A 261 -24.99 -7.14 -4.62
C ILE A 261 -23.68 -7.48 -3.90
N ILE A 262 -23.75 -8.18 -2.76
CA ILE A 262 -22.56 -8.61 -2.01
C ILE A 262 -21.72 -9.57 -2.85
N CYS A 263 -22.33 -10.62 -3.42
CA CYS A 263 -21.63 -11.57 -4.28
C CYS A 263 -21.00 -10.89 -5.51
N ALA A 264 -21.75 -10.04 -6.20
CA ALA A 264 -21.26 -9.29 -7.36
C ALA A 264 -20.13 -8.33 -7.00
N SER A 265 -20.18 -7.71 -5.82
CA SER A 265 -19.10 -6.83 -5.33
C SER A 265 -17.81 -7.60 -5.06
N LEU A 266 -17.92 -8.78 -4.43
CA LEU A 266 -16.77 -9.65 -4.19
C LEU A 266 -16.17 -10.15 -5.51
N ILE A 267 -17.00 -10.58 -6.44
CA ILE A 267 -16.56 -11.01 -7.79
C ILE A 267 -15.89 -9.86 -8.52
N ASN A 268 -16.45 -8.64 -8.48
CA ASN A 268 -15.87 -7.48 -9.13
C ASN A 268 -14.50 -7.12 -8.57
N ILE A 269 -14.37 -7.05 -7.24
CA ILE A 269 -13.09 -6.78 -6.58
C ILE A 269 -12.08 -7.89 -6.92
N PHE A 270 -12.52 -9.15 -6.92
CA PHE A 270 -11.67 -10.28 -7.30
C PHE A 270 -11.18 -10.16 -8.75
N LEU A 271 -12.07 -9.97 -9.72
CA LEU A 271 -11.72 -9.80 -11.14
C LEU A 271 -10.79 -8.60 -11.36
N PHE A 272 -11.08 -7.48 -10.70
CA PHE A 272 -10.20 -6.31 -10.70
C PHE A 272 -8.80 -6.65 -10.19
N SER A 273 -8.71 -7.35 -9.05
CA SER A 273 -7.44 -7.73 -8.44
C SER A 273 -6.63 -8.70 -9.32
N GLN A 274 -7.28 -9.67 -9.97
CA GLN A 274 -6.65 -10.66 -10.85
C GLN A 274 -6.04 -10.03 -12.10
N LYS A 275 -6.56 -8.89 -12.56
CA LYS A 275 -5.99 -8.16 -13.69
C LYS A 275 -4.60 -7.59 -13.37
N TYR A 276 -4.39 -7.18 -12.11
CA TYR A 276 -3.13 -6.56 -11.69
C TYR A 276 -2.16 -7.57 -11.07
N PHE A 277 -2.65 -8.45 -10.19
CA PHE A 277 -1.81 -9.45 -9.54
C PHE A 277 -1.55 -10.62 -10.48
N SER A 278 -0.28 -10.82 -10.84
CA SER A 278 0.16 -12.03 -11.51
C SER A 278 0.46 -13.11 -10.49
N PHE A 279 -0.19 -14.27 -10.62
CA PHE A 279 0.13 -15.45 -9.83
C PHE A 279 0.97 -16.40 -10.68
N VAL A 280 2.10 -16.84 -10.12
CA VAL A 280 3.00 -17.81 -10.76
C VAL A 280 3.13 -19.00 -9.83
N GLU A 281 3.19 -20.21 -10.39
CA GLU A 281 3.39 -21.41 -9.58
C GLU A 281 4.71 -21.32 -8.80
N ARG A 282 4.67 -21.76 -7.54
CA ARG A 282 5.82 -21.73 -6.63
C ARG A 282 7.07 -22.36 -7.25
N LYS A 283 6.93 -23.44 -8.02
CA LYS A 283 8.05 -24.16 -8.65
C LYS A 283 8.86 -23.31 -9.63
N PHE A 284 8.27 -22.26 -10.21
CA PHE A 284 8.96 -21.37 -11.15
C PHE A 284 9.67 -20.21 -10.47
N ILE A 285 9.17 -19.74 -9.32
CA ILE A 285 9.84 -18.67 -8.54
C ILE A 285 10.86 -19.27 -7.57
N PHE A 286 10.51 -20.40 -6.94
CA PHE A 286 11.29 -21.07 -5.92
C PHE A 286 11.56 -22.54 -6.30
N PRO A 287 12.32 -22.79 -7.37
CA PRO A 287 12.62 -24.15 -7.80
C PRO A 287 13.42 -24.90 -6.73
N PRO A 288 13.06 -26.15 -6.39
CA PRO A 288 13.91 -26.98 -5.53
C PRO A 288 15.21 -27.29 -6.28
N THR A 289 16.36 -27.03 -5.66
CA THR A 289 17.67 -27.35 -6.21
C THR A 289 18.45 -28.20 -5.23
N GLN A 290 19.31 -29.09 -5.76
CA GLN A 290 20.17 -29.92 -4.93
C GLN A 290 21.09 -29.07 -4.04
N ILE A 291 21.57 -27.93 -4.56
CA ILE A 291 22.41 -26.98 -3.80
C ILE A 291 21.65 -26.43 -2.60
N PHE A 292 20.41 -25.95 -2.78
CA PHE A 292 19.64 -25.41 -1.66
C PHE A 292 19.24 -26.48 -0.65
N THR A 293 18.94 -27.70 -1.10
CA THR A 293 18.71 -28.84 -0.20
C THR A 293 19.96 -29.16 0.61
N PHE A 294 21.12 -29.22 -0.03
CA PHE A 294 22.40 -29.45 0.63
C PHE A 294 22.70 -28.37 1.68
N ILE A 295 22.62 -27.09 1.30
CA ILE A 295 22.87 -25.98 2.23
C ILE A 295 21.91 -26.02 3.40
N ASN A 296 20.61 -26.17 3.16
CA ASN A 296 19.61 -26.20 4.22
C ASN A 296 19.88 -27.33 5.25
N GLN A 297 20.31 -28.50 4.78
CA GLN A 297 20.64 -29.64 5.65
C GLN A 297 21.99 -29.49 6.39
N ASN A 298 22.96 -28.75 5.85
CA ASN A 298 24.33 -28.72 6.35
C ASN A 298 24.78 -27.37 6.93
N GLN A 299 24.00 -26.30 6.77
CA GLN A 299 24.43 -24.95 7.16
C GLN A 299 24.58 -24.76 8.68
N GLY A 300 23.81 -25.48 9.50
CA GLY A 300 23.78 -25.25 10.94
C GLY A 300 23.49 -23.78 11.25
N TYR A 301 24.36 -23.12 12.00
CA TYR A 301 24.29 -21.67 12.30
C TYR A 301 25.15 -20.81 11.36
N HIS A 302 25.79 -21.40 10.35
CA HIS A 302 26.65 -20.68 9.43
C HIS A 302 25.85 -20.03 8.30
N ARG A 303 26.39 -18.94 7.77
CA ARG A 303 25.82 -18.27 6.60
C ARG A 303 26.33 -18.88 5.31
N SER A 304 25.55 -18.70 4.25
CA SER A 304 25.89 -19.11 2.89
C SER A 304 25.77 -17.92 1.94
N LEU A 305 26.58 -17.91 0.88
CA LEU A 305 26.60 -16.80 -0.09
C LEU A 305 26.65 -17.34 -1.52
N SER A 306 25.79 -16.78 -2.38
CA SER A 306 25.81 -17.06 -3.82
C SER A 306 26.82 -16.14 -4.49
N MET A 307 27.73 -16.69 -5.27
CA MET A 307 28.71 -15.94 -6.06
C MET A 307 28.50 -16.19 -7.55
N THR A 308 27.26 -16.03 -7.99
CA THR A 308 26.82 -16.19 -9.38
C THR A 308 26.84 -14.84 -10.10
N ALA A 309 27.01 -14.85 -11.43
CA ALA A 309 26.95 -13.62 -12.23
C ALA A 309 25.58 -12.94 -12.06
N ASP A 310 24.52 -13.77 -12.07
CA ASP A 310 23.18 -13.38 -11.63
C ASP A 310 23.03 -13.63 -10.14
N LYS A 311 23.33 -12.61 -9.34
CA LYS A 311 23.15 -12.61 -7.89
C LYS A 311 21.74 -13.07 -7.50
N LEU A 312 21.63 -13.93 -6.48
CA LEU A 312 20.32 -14.25 -5.90
C LEU A 312 19.63 -12.98 -5.41
N LEU A 313 18.39 -12.77 -5.83
CA LEU A 313 17.61 -11.63 -5.38
C LEU A 313 17.48 -11.65 -3.85
N ASN A 314 17.49 -10.44 -3.26
CA ASN A 314 17.39 -10.28 -1.81
C ASN A 314 16.15 -10.99 -1.25
N ASN A 315 16.31 -11.59 -0.08
CA ASN A 315 15.28 -12.32 0.65
C ASN A 315 14.77 -13.62 -0.05
N ILE A 316 15.23 -13.98 -1.25
CA ILE A 316 14.96 -15.31 -1.85
C ILE A 316 15.54 -16.45 -1.01
N PRO A 317 16.79 -16.38 -0.50
CA PRO A 317 17.36 -17.44 0.33
C PRO A 317 16.54 -17.78 1.58
N LEU A 318 15.80 -16.80 2.13
CA LEU A 318 14.92 -16.98 3.28
C LEU A 318 13.82 -18.03 3.00
N GLN A 319 13.32 -18.11 1.77
CA GLN A 319 12.30 -19.09 1.36
C GLN A 319 12.81 -20.52 1.40
N TYR A 320 14.13 -20.71 1.30
CA TYR A 320 14.81 -21.99 1.44
C TYR A 320 15.39 -22.20 2.84
N ARG A 321 15.09 -21.29 3.78
CA ARG A 321 15.64 -21.25 5.14
C ARG A 321 17.17 -21.11 5.15
N ILE A 322 17.76 -20.54 4.12
CA ILE A 322 19.21 -20.34 4.04
C ILE A 322 19.59 -19.04 4.76
N TYR A 323 20.53 -19.12 5.69
CA TYR A 323 21.05 -17.93 6.38
C TYR A 323 21.95 -17.15 5.43
N TYR A 324 21.46 -16.00 4.97
CA TYR A 324 22.13 -15.19 3.96
C TYR A 324 22.60 -13.85 4.55
N PRO A 325 23.82 -13.38 4.23
CA PRO A 325 24.37 -12.15 4.78
C PRO A 325 23.80 -10.88 4.12
N GLU A 326 23.10 -11.01 3.01
CA GLU A 326 22.45 -9.91 2.30
C GLU A 326 20.93 -9.96 2.46
N GLY A 327 20.28 -8.82 2.32
CA GLY A 327 18.82 -8.74 2.42
C GLY A 327 18.29 -7.34 2.20
N TYR A 328 16.99 -7.27 1.95
CA TYR A 328 16.25 -6.01 1.89
C TYR A 328 15.38 -5.87 3.14
N ASP A 329 15.64 -4.81 3.90
CA ASP A 329 14.88 -4.42 5.08
C ASP A 329 14.75 -2.88 5.13
N PRO A 330 13.52 -2.31 5.11
CA PRO A 330 13.28 -0.88 5.27
C PRO A 330 13.96 -0.23 6.48
N ALA A 331 14.19 -1.01 7.55
CA ALA A 331 14.87 -0.59 8.77
C ALA A 331 16.23 -1.28 8.92
N SER A 332 17.00 -1.41 7.83
CA SER A 332 18.33 -2.02 7.86
C SER A 332 19.28 -1.33 8.84
N ILE A 333 20.02 -2.13 9.62
CA ILE A 333 20.93 -1.65 10.67
C ILE A 333 22.09 -0.86 10.06
N GLU A 334 22.29 0.37 10.53
CA GLU A 334 23.31 1.28 10.01
C GLU A 334 24.73 0.77 10.22
N SER A 335 25.05 0.30 11.42
CA SER A 335 26.38 -0.24 11.73
C SER A 335 26.76 -1.42 10.84
N TYR A 336 25.79 -2.29 10.49
CA TYR A 336 26.02 -3.41 9.59
C TYR A 336 26.33 -2.93 8.16
N ALA A 337 25.56 -1.97 7.66
CA ALA A 337 25.78 -1.40 6.33
C ALA A 337 27.12 -0.66 6.23
N GLN A 338 27.46 0.14 7.26
CA GLN A 338 28.75 0.83 7.35
C GLN A 338 29.89 -0.17 7.40
N PHE A 339 29.80 -1.22 8.22
CA PHE A 339 30.79 -2.29 8.31
C PHE A 339 31.04 -2.95 6.95
N VAL A 340 29.98 -3.37 6.27
CA VAL A 340 30.09 -3.99 4.93
C VAL A 340 30.71 -3.03 3.92
N SER A 341 30.29 -1.75 3.90
CA SER A 341 30.84 -0.77 2.95
C SER A 341 32.32 -0.49 3.20
N LEU A 342 32.71 -0.32 4.47
CA LEU A 342 34.10 -0.06 4.86
C LEU A 342 35.01 -1.23 4.48
N MET A 343 34.58 -2.47 4.76
CA MET A 343 35.34 -3.68 4.43
C MET A 343 35.50 -3.90 2.92
N ARG A 344 34.63 -3.31 2.11
CA ARG A 344 34.72 -3.36 0.64
C ARG A 344 35.57 -2.23 0.04
N GLY A 345 36.05 -1.29 0.86
CA GLY A 345 36.73 -0.09 0.40
C GLY A 345 35.83 0.87 -0.38
N THR A 346 34.50 0.78 -0.22
CA THR A 346 33.55 1.73 -0.83
C THR A 346 33.24 2.84 0.16
N GLN A 347 33.19 4.09 -0.33
CA GLN A 347 32.73 5.21 0.50
C GLN A 347 31.30 4.95 0.97
N VAL A 348 31.06 5.11 2.27
CA VAL A 348 29.72 5.11 2.85
C VAL A 348 29.00 6.35 2.33
N GLY A 349 28.22 6.21 1.25
CA GLY A 349 27.38 7.28 0.77
C GLY A 349 26.30 7.61 1.81
N PRO A 350 25.82 8.87 1.91
CA PRO A 350 24.80 9.30 2.87
C PRO A 350 23.42 8.64 2.65
N ARG A 351 23.29 7.77 1.65
CA ARG A 351 22.09 6.99 1.33
C ARG A 351 22.46 5.52 1.21
N VAL A 352 22.69 4.86 2.35
CA VAL A 352 22.63 3.41 2.34
C VAL A 352 21.19 3.04 2.03
N ARG A 353 20.94 2.44 0.85
CA ARG A 353 19.62 1.89 0.53
C ARG A 353 19.19 0.95 1.66
N SER A 354 17.89 0.69 1.79
CA SER A 354 17.29 -0.33 2.68
C SER A 354 17.70 -1.78 2.34
N VAL A 355 18.92 -1.95 1.85
CA VAL A 355 19.48 -3.18 1.32
C VAL A 355 20.89 -3.30 1.87
N ALA A 356 21.16 -4.39 2.58
CA ALA A 356 22.52 -4.74 2.95
C ALA A 356 23.09 -5.64 1.84
N GLU A 357 24.01 -5.11 1.04
CA GLU A 357 24.61 -5.84 -0.07
C GLU A 357 26.15 -5.83 0.00
N LEU A 358 26.73 -7.01 -0.22
CA LEU A 358 28.15 -7.23 -0.41
C LEU A 358 28.63 -6.82 -1.82
N GLY A 359 27.71 -6.38 -2.69
CA GLY A 359 28.00 -5.78 -3.99
C GLY A 359 28.11 -6.75 -5.14
N SER A 360 29.08 -6.54 -6.03
CA SER A 360 29.37 -7.48 -7.12
C SER A 360 29.95 -8.75 -6.51
N LEU A 361 29.25 -9.86 -6.71
CA LEU A 361 29.63 -11.19 -6.26
C LEU A 361 30.27 -12.00 -7.39
N ASP A 362 30.85 -11.30 -8.37
CA ASP A 362 31.72 -11.90 -9.38
C ASP A 362 32.92 -12.57 -8.68
N PRO A 363 33.10 -13.90 -8.81
CA PRO A 363 34.09 -14.63 -8.02
C PRO A 363 35.51 -14.08 -8.15
N GLU A 364 35.94 -13.72 -9.37
CA GLU A 364 37.30 -13.25 -9.61
C GLU A 364 37.53 -11.86 -8.98
N LYS A 365 36.62 -10.91 -9.22
CA LYS A 365 36.72 -9.55 -8.65
C LYS A 365 36.54 -9.54 -7.14
N PHE A 366 35.67 -10.41 -6.61
CA PHE A 366 35.37 -10.44 -5.19
C PHE A 366 36.46 -11.14 -4.41
N LEU A 367 36.87 -12.36 -4.79
CA LEU A 367 37.89 -13.14 -4.08
C LEU A 367 39.30 -12.58 -4.28
N GLY A 368 39.55 -11.89 -5.42
CA GLY A 368 40.83 -11.22 -5.69
C GLY A 368 41.16 -10.07 -4.74
N ARG A 369 40.19 -9.59 -3.94
CA ARG A 369 40.42 -8.59 -2.89
C ARG A 369 40.60 -9.28 -1.55
N GLY A 370 41.82 -9.27 -1.00
CA GLY A 370 42.11 -9.91 0.30
C GLY A 370 41.25 -9.41 1.48
N GLN A 371 40.72 -8.18 1.42
CA GLN A 371 39.77 -7.66 2.42
C GLN A 371 38.42 -8.40 2.40
N ASN A 372 37.96 -8.83 1.22
CA ASN A 372 36.71 -9.56 1.08
C ASN A 372 36.79 -10.96 1.69
N LEU A 373 37.96 -11.62 1.63
CA LEU A 373 38.17 -12.91 2.30
C LEU A 373 38.00 -12.78 3.83
N LYS A 374 38.56 -11.72 4.42
CA LYS A 374 38.35 -11.41 5.84
C LYS A 374 36.88 -11.10 6.14
N LEU A 375 36.21 -10.38 5.25
CA LEU A 375 34.78 -10.09 5.38
C LEU A 375 33.93 -11.38 5.40
N LEU A 376 34.21 -12.35 4.53
CA LEU A 376 33.50 -13.63 4.53
C LEU A 376 33.59 -14.35 5.88
N ASN A 377 34.79 -14.39 6.46
CA ASN A 377 35.03 -14.98 7.78
C ASN A 377 34.31 -14.24 8.91
N LEU A 378 34.36 -12.90 8.92
CA LEU A 378 33.68 -12.08 9.93
C LEU A 378 32.15 -12.21 9.85
N LEU A 379 31.61 -12.44 8.66
CA LEU A 379 30.19 -12.71 8.46
C LEU A 379 29.82 -14.18 8.73
N GLY A 380 30.76 -15.03 9.14
CA GLY A 380 30.50 -16.43 9.43
C GLY A 380 30.01 -17.21 8.22
N ILE A 381 30.47 -16.85 7.02
CA ILE A 381 30.09 -17.52 5.77
C ILE A 381 30.93 -18.79 5.64
N LYS A 382 30.26 -19.94 5.61
CA LYS A 382 30.88 -21.26 5.49
C LYS A 382 30.73 -21.86 4.09
N TYR A 383 29.61 -21.58 3.43
CA TYR A 383 29.31 -22.14 2.12
C TYR A 383 29.26 -21.04 1.07
N LEU A 384 30.12 -21.16 0.06
CA LEU A 384 30.04 -20.40 -1.17
C LEU A 384 29.50 -21.33 -2.26
N PHE A 385 28.58 -20.83 -3.07
CA PHE A 385 28.08 -21.58 -4.22
C PHE A 385 28.03 -20.68 -5.45
N SER A 386 28.38 -21.25 -6.61
CA SER A 386 28.48 -20.55 -7.88
C SER A 386 28.20 -21.50 -9.04
N GLU A 387 28.22 -20.96 -10.26
CA GLU A 387 28.19 -21.73 -11.49
C GLU A 387 29.48 -22.55 -11.65
N LYS A 388 29.37 -23.75 -12.23
CA LYS A 388 30.49 -24.68 -12.42
C LYS A 388 31.66 -24.07 -13.22
N VAL A 389 31.37 -23.11 -14.11
CA VAL A 389 32.39 -22.41 -14.91
C VAL A 389 33.42 -21.66 -14.04
N ASN A 390 33.04 -21.28 -12.82
CA ASN A 390 33.91 -20.55 -11.89
C ASN A 390 34.77 -21.47 -11.01
N SER A 391 34.70 -22.80 -11.17
CA SER A 391 35.42 -23.79 -10.35
C SER A 391 36.92 -23.50 -10.23
N ALA A 392 37.60 -23.21 -11.35
CA ALA A 392 39.02 -22.88 -11.36
C ALA A 392 39.37 -21.62 -10.53
N ILE A 393 38.43 -20.67 -10.40
CA ILE A 393 38.61 -19.47 -9.58
C ILE A 393 38.53 -19.86 -8.09
N PHE A 394 37.57 -20.69 -7.69
CA PHE A 394 37.48 -21.15 -6.30
C PHE A 394 38.69 -21.99 -5.89
N GLU A 395 39.17 -22.88 -6.76
CA GLU A 395 40.40 -23.65 -6.54
C GLU A 395 41.62 -22.74 -6.35
N LYS A 396 41.77 -21.70 -7.18
CA LYS A 396 42.84 -20.70 -7.06
C LYS A 396 42.86 -20.00 -5.69
N TYR A 397 41.68 -19.79 -5.10
CA TYR A 397 41.53 -19.15 -3.78
C TYR A 397 41.33 -20.14 -2.63
N GLN A 398 41.53 -21.44 -2.87
CA GLN A 398 41.43 -22.52 -1.87
C GLN A 398 40.04 -22.67 -1.22
N PHE A 399 38.97 -22.52 -2.01
CA PHE A 399 37.58 -22.71 -1.59
C PHE A 399 36.97 -24.01 -2.09
#